data_AF-A0A2E3QQA7-F1
#
_entry.id   AF-A0A2E3QQA7-F1
#
_cell.length_a   1.000
_cell.length_b   1.000
_cell.length_c   1.000
_cell.angle_alpha   90.00
_cell.angle_beta   90.00
_cell.angle_gamma   90.00
#
_symmetry.space_group_name_H-M   'P 1'
#
loop_
_entity.id
_entity.type
_entity.pdbx_description
1 polymer ?
#
loop_
_entity_poly.entity_id
_entity_poly.type
_entity_poly.pdbx_seq_one_letter_code
_entity_poly.pdbx_strand_id
1 'polypeptide(L)' 'MVKMFNRNISQLIVTFAFFYSSLICHFKALEFIEENQNLMAAFLWFCSLTSFLGALRFQIAKLVKKLKEMKKK' A
#
# COMPACT_ATOMS: atom_id res chain seq x y z
N MET A 1 -20.85 12.65 19.86
CA MET A 1 -19.64 11.92 20.31
C MET A 1 -19.49 10.63 19.50
N VAL A 2 -19.17 10.72 18.20
CA VAL A 2 -19.08 9.54 17.30
C VAL A 2 -17.93 9.77 16.31
N LYS A 3 -16.67 9.63 16.72
CA LYS A 3 -15.56 9.85 15.75
C LYS A 3 -14.23 9.15 16.02
N MET A 4 -14.20 8.14 16.88
CA MET A 4 -12.94 7.42 17.19
C MET A 4 -12.86 6.00 16.61
N PHE A 5 -13.99 5.31 16.37
CA PHE A 5 -13.99 3.95 15.82
C PHE A 5 -13.87 3.90 14.28
N ASN A 6 -14.41 4.89 13.56
CA ASN A 6 -14.40 4.94 12.09
C ASN A 6 -12.99 5.17 11.49
N ARG A 7 -12.09 5.85 12.21
CA ARG A 7 -10.74 6.17 11.69
C ARG A 7 -9.93 4.93 11.33
N ASN A 8 -10.02 3.85 12.12
CA ASN A 8 -9.29 2.61 11.84
C ASN A 8 -9.84 1.86 10.62
N ILE A 9 -11.17 1.83 10.43
CA ILE A 9 -11.78 1.20 9.24
C ILE A 9 -11.52 2.03 7.99
N SER A 10 -11.64 3.36 8.09
CA SER A 10 -11.31 4.28 7.00
C SER A 10 -9.83 4.16 6.58
N GLN A 11 -8.91 4.05 7.54
CA GLN A 11 -7.49 3.75 7.26
C GLN A 11 -7.27 2.39 6.61
N LEU A 12 -8.03 1.36 7.03
CA LEU A 12 -7.98 0.03 6.40
C LEU A 12 -8.43 0.08 4.94
N ILE A 13 -9.55 0.76 4.64
CA ILE A 13 -10.08 0.92 3.29
C ILE A 13 -9.09 1.67 2.40
N VAL A 14 -8.50 2.76 2.90
CA VAL A 14 -7.46 3.51 2.18
C VAL A 14 -6.24 2.63 1.91
N THR A 15 -5.84 1.79 2.86
CA THR A 15 -4.73 0.83 2.68
C THR A 15 -5.03 -0.19 1.57
N PHE A 16 -6.25 -0.73 1.54
CA PHE A 16 -6.70 -1.62 0.47
C PHE A 16 -6.74 -0.91 -0.90
N ALA A 17 -7.20 0.34 -0.94
CA ALA A 17 -7.18 1.15 -2.16
C ALA A 17 -5.74 1.36 -2.67
N PHE A 18 -4.79 1.69 -1.81
CA PHE A 18 -3.36 1.78 -2.19
C PHE A 18 -2.79 0.46 -2.70
N PHE A 19 -3.17 -0.66 -2.10
CA PHE A 19 -2.75 -1.99 -2.54
C PHE A 19 -3.30 -2.32 -3.93
N TYR A 20 -4.56 -2.00 -4.18
CA TYR A 20 -5.20 -2.17 -5.48
C TYR A 20 -4.57 -1.28 -6.55
N SER A 21 -4.28 0.00 -6.22
CA SER A 21 -3.58 0.90 -7.13
C SER A 21 -2.16 0.44 -7.44
N SER A 22 -1.43 -0.14 -6.47
CA SER A 22 -0.10 -0.72 -6.68
C SER A 22 -0.15 -1.92 -7.64
N LEU A 23 -1.13 -2.82 -7.47
CA LEU A 23 -1.36 -3.96 -8.38
C LEU A 23 -1.68 -3.49 -9.81
N ILE A 24 -2.59 -2.51 -9.96
CA ILE A 24 -2.92 -1.95 -11.27
C ILE A 24 -1.70 -1.28 -11.91
N CYS A 25 -0.92 -0.49 -11.16
CA CYS A 25 0.29 0.12 -11.69
C CYS A 25 1.32 -0.92 -12.12
N HIS A 26 1.40 -2.06 -11.43
CA HIS A 26 2.30 -3.15 -11.81
C HIS A 26 1.86 -3.80 -13.12
N PHE A 27 0.56 -4.10 -13.27
CA PHE A 27 0.03 -4.65 -14.52
C PHE A 27 0.16 -3.67 -15.69
N LYS A 28 -0.15 -2.38 -15.47
CA LYS A 28 0.07 -1.35 -16.49
C LYS A 28 1.55 -1.18 -16.84
N ALA A 29 2.46 -1.28 -15.88
CA ALA A 29 3.89 -1.22 -16.16
C ALA A 29 4.31 -2.36 -17.10
N LEU A 30 3.74 -3.56 -16.94
CA LEU A 30 3.99 -4.70 -17.85
C LEU A 30 3.46 -4.43 -19.25
N GLU A 31 2.25 -3.87 -19.41
CA GLU A 31 1.71 -3.47 -20.72
C GLU A 31 2.62 -2.42 -21.41
N PHE A 32 3.11 -1.42 -20.68
CA PHE A 32 4.00 -0.39 -21.24
C PHE A 32 5.41 -0.92 -21.59
N ILE A 33 5.86 -2.00 -20.94
CA ILE A 33 7.10 -2.71 -21.31
C ILE A 33 6.89 -3.42 -22.66
N GLU A 34 5.73 -4.05 -22.87
CA GLU A 34 5.36 -4.67 -24.15
C GLU A 34 5.28 -3.64 -25.30
N GLU A 35 4.79 -2.43 -25.02
CA GLU A 35 4.76 -1.31 -25.98
C GLU A 35 6.13 -0.59 -26.17
N ASN A 36 7.24 -1.12 -25.64
CA ASN A 36 8.59 -0.53 -25.72
C ASN A 36 8.75 0.87 -25.09
N GLN A 37 7.83 1.31 -24.23
CA GLN A 37 7.88 2.61 -23.55
C GLN A 37 8.56 2.51 -22.18
N ASN A 38 9.87 2.20 -22.17
CA ASN A 38 10.65 1.93 -20.96
C ASN A 38 10.65 3.07 -19.92
N LEU A 39 10.54 4.33 -20.35
CA LEU A 39 10.48 5.49 -19.44
C LEU A 39 9.17 5.51 -18.64
N MET A 40 8.03 5.21 -19.28
CA MET A 40 6.73 5.16 -18.60
C MET A 40 6.64 3.95 -17.69
N ALA A 41 7.16 2.80 -18.13
CA ALA A 41 7.24 1.60 -17.31
C ALA A 41 8.04 1.82 -16.02
N ALA A 42 9.21 2.47 -16.10
CA ALA A 42 10.03 2.78 -14.92
C ALA A 42 9.31 3.73 -13.94
N PHE A 43 8.59 4.74 -14.46
CA PHE A 43 7.80 5.65 -13.65
C PHE A 43 6.61 4.96 -12.96
N LEU A 44 5.89 4.09 -13.67
CA LEU A 44 4.80 3.29 -13.10
C LEU A 44 5.31 2.27 -12.07
N TRP A 45 6.48 1.70 -12.29
CA TRP A 45 7.11 0.80 -11.33
C TRP A 45 7.47 1.54 -10.04
N PHE A 46 8.05 2.74 -10.14
CA PHE A 46 8.31 3.59 -8.98
C PHE A 46 7.01 4.03 -8.26
N CYS A 47 5.95 4.32 -9.01
CA CYS A 47 4.62 4.62 -8.48
C CYS A 47 4.02 3.43 -7.71
N SER A 48 4.16 2.21 -8.26
CA SER A 48 3.71 0.98 -7.61
C SER A 48 4.46 0.72 -6.31
N LEU A 49 5.79 0.87 -6.30
CA LEU A 49 6.61 0.74 -5.10
C LEU A 49 6.21 1.76 -4.02
N THR A 50 6.02 3.01 -4.41
CA THR A 50 5.61 4.09 -3.49
C THR A 50 4.23 3.82 -2.89
N SER A 51 3.28 3.32 -3.69
CA SER A 51 1.95 2.93 -3.21
C SER A 51 2.00 1.73 -2.26
N PHE A 52 2.88 0.76 -2.54
CA PHE A 52 3.11 -0.40 -1.68
C PHE A 52 3.70 -0.01 -0.31
N LEU A 53 4.69 0.89 -0.30
CA LEU A 53 5.26 1.50 0.91
C LEU A 53 4.19 2.26 1.73
N GLY A 54 3.31 2.99 1.05
CA GLY A 54 2.17 3.67 1.67
C GLY A 54 1.21 2.70 2.37
N ALA A 55 0.92 1.56 1.73
CA ALA A 55 0.05 0.52 2.29
C ALA A 55 0.68 -0.21 3.49
N LEU A 56 2.01 -0.41 3.46
CA LEU A 56 2.77 -1.07 4.54
C LEU A 56 2.76 -0.29 5.86
N ARG A 57 2.60 1.04 5.83
CA ARG A 57 2.58 1.89 7.04
C ARG A 57 1.58 1.40 8.10
N PHE A 58 0.42 0.88 7.67
CA PHE A 58 -0.60 0.38 8.58
C PHE A 58 -0.31 -1.04 9.08
N GLN A 59 0.25 -1.90 8.22
CA GLN A 59 0.70 -3.22 8.63
C GLN A 59 1.83 -3.14 9.66
N ILE A 60 2.78 -2.23 9.48
CA ILE A 60 3.89 -1.98 10.42
C ILE A 60 3.34 -1.56 11.78
N ALA A 61 2.35 -0.66 11.85
CA ALA A 61 1.72 -0.28 13.11
C ALA A 61 1.03 -1.46 13.82
N LYS A 62 0.34 -2.33 13.07
CA LYS A 62 -0.29 -3.55 13.60
C LYS A 62 0.74 -4.57 14.08
N LEU A 63 1.81 -4.76 13.31
CA LEU A 63 2.91 -5.69 13.61
C LEU A 63 3.68 -5.23 14.84
N VAL A 64 4.00 -3.94 14.94
CA VAL A 64 4.67 -3.34 16.11
C VAL A 64 3.79 -3.45 17.35
N LYS A 65 2.47 -3.23 17.23
CA LYS A 65 1.53 -3.39 18.37
C LYS A 65 1.46 -4.84 18.83
N LYS A 66 1.35 -5.80 17.90
CA LYS A 66 1.41 -7.25 18.20
C LYS A 66 2.74 -7.65 18.83
N LEU A 67 3.87 -7.19 18.29
CA LEU A 67 5.21 -7.46 18.85
C LEU A 67 5.36 -6.88 20.26
N LYS A 68 4.82 -5.69 20.51
CA LYS A 68 4.85 -5.06 21.85
C LYS A 68 3.98 -5.81 22.86
N GLU A 69 2.84 -6.36 22.45
CA GLU A 69 2.01 -7.22 23.30
C GLU A 69 2.69 -8.56 23.60
N MET A 70 3.35 -9.19 22.62
CA MET A 70 4.08 -10.45 22.85
C MET A 70 5.32 -10.26 23.74
N LYS A 71 5.98 -9.10 23.69
CA LYS A 71 7.14 -8.81 24.55
C LYS A 71 6.77 -8.45 26.00
N LYS A 72 5.48 -8.22 26.28
CA LYS A 72 4.96 -7.87 27.62
C LYS A 72 4.37 -9.08 28.35
N LYS A 73 4.29 -10.23 27.69
CA LYS A 73 3.92 -11.53 28.26
C LYS A 73 5.18 -12.36 28.49
#